data_AF-A0A9E6EQD7-F1
#
_entry.id   AF-A0A9E6EQD7-F1
#
_cell.length_a   1.000
_cell.length_b   1.000
_cell.length_c   1.000
_cell.angle_alpha   90.00
_cell.angle_beta   90.00
_cell.angle_gamma   90.00
#
_symmetry.space_group_name_H-M   'P 1'
#
loop_
_entity.id
_entity.type
_entity.pdbx_description
1 polymer ?
#
loop_
_entity_poly.entity_id
_entity_poly.type
_entity_poly.pdbx_seq_one_letter_code
_entity_poly.pdbx_strand_id
1 'polypeptide(L)'
;MPAEFYLSLYWWILLLSACAAASVPAMLKQFRPLLLLPSAIIWIAATVAMSSMYNPAAAMTGGGISLLWGSFLLLLSLFFSGLREMTKKRYGGL
;
A
#
# COMPACT_ATOMS: atom_id res chain seq x y z
N MET A 1 18.49 18.55 -8.80
CA MET A 1 18.10 17.94 -10.08
C MET A 1 17.12 16.79 -9.78
N PRO A 2 15.80 17.05 -9.77
CA PRO A 2 14.79 16.02 -9.44
C PRO A 2 14.45 15.06 -10.59
N ALA A 3 14.89 15.35 -11.84
CA ALA A 3 14.52 14.57 -13.03
C ALA A 3 15.26 13.22 -13.15
N GLU A 4 16.51 13.15 -12.69
CA GLU A 4 17.36 11.93 -12.73
C GLU A 4 16.77 10.78 -11.90
N PHE A 5 15.96 11.11 -10.89
CA PHE A 5 15.41 10.17 -9.93
C PHE A 5 14.34 9.26 -10.53
N TYR A 6 13.46 9.80 -11.38
CA TYR A 6 12.39 9.06 -12.04
C TYR A 6 12.90 8.08 -13.11
N LEU A 7 14.12 8.29 -13.61
CA LEU A 7 14.80 7.40 -14.56
C LEU A 7 15.50 6.23 -13.88
N SER A 8 15.75 6.32 -12.56
CA SER A 8 16.41 5.25 -11.82
C SER A 8 15.48 4.05 -11.64
N LEU A 9 15.86 2.90 -12.22
CA LEU A 9 15.13 1.63 -12.07
C LEU A 9 14.92 1.26 -10.59
N TYR A 10 15.89 1.59 -9.74
CA TYR A 10 15.84 1.36 -8.30
C TYR A 10 14.72 2.14 -7.60
N TRP A 11 14.36 3.32 -8.10
CA TRP A 11 13.24 4.08 -7.54
C TRP A 11 11.92 3.33 -7.74
N TRP A 12 11.68 2.82 -8.94
CA TRP A 12 10.49 2.06 -9.27
C TRP A 12 10.39 0.75 -8.48
N ILE A 13 11.51 0.08 -8.25
CA ILE A 13 11.56 -1.14 -7.41
C ILE A 13 11.16 -0.83 -5.96
N LEU A 14 11.71 0.25 -5.40
CA LEU A 14 11.36 0.68 -4.04
C LEU A 14 9.89 1.13 -3.95
N LEU A 15 9.39 1.83 -4.97
CA LEU A 15 7.99 2.24 -5.06
C LEU A 15 7.06 1.01 -5.11
N LEU A 16 7.37 0.03 -5.95
CA LEU A 16 6.61 -1.21 -6.05
C LEU A 16 6.63 -2.00 -4.74
N SER A 17 7.77 -2.04 -4.04
CA SER A 17 7.88 -2.68 -2.72
C SER A 17 7.00 -1.97 -1.68
N ALA A 18 7.03 -0.64 -1.64
CA ALA A 18 6.19 0.16 -0.75
C ALA A 18 4.69 -0.01 -1.07
N CYS A 19 4.31 -0.03 -2.36
CA CYS A 19 2.95 -0.32 -2.79
C CYS A 19 2.53 -1.75 -2.43
N ALA A 20 3.39 -2.75 -2.60
CA ALA A 20 3.10 -4.12 -2.23
C ALA A 20 2.86 -4.23 -0.71
N ALA A 21 3.73 -3.63 0.11
CA ALA A 21 3.58 -3.58 1.56
C ALA A 21 2.27 -2.88 1.97
N ALA A 22 1.91 -1.77 1.32
CA ALA A 22 0.66 -1.05 1.57
C ALA A 22 -0.59 -1.82 1.09
N SER A 23 -0.45 -2.76 0.16
CA SER A 23 -1.54 -3.58 -0.39
C SER A 23 -1.82 -4.85 0.42
N VAL A 24 -0.85 -5.34 1.20
CA VAL A 24 -1.01 -6.50 2.10
C VAL A 24 -2.26 -6.39 2.99
N PRO A 25 -2.50 -5.29 3.71
CA PRO A 25 -3.68 -5.19 4.57
C PRO A 25 -5.00 -5.14 3.79
N ALA A 26 -5.00 -4.68 2.53
CA ALA A 26 -6.20 -4.68 1.70
C ALA A 26 -6.60 -6.09 1.24
N MET A 27 -5.64 -6.99 1.03
CA MET A 27 -5.90 -8.37 0.61
C MET A 27 -6.28 -9.30 1.77
N LEU A 28 -5.89 -8.97 3.00
CA LEU A 28 -6.19 -9.79 4.16
C LEU A 28 -7.61 -9.51 4.68
N LYS A 29 -8.52 -10.45 4.42
CA LYS A 29 -9.93 -10.45 4.89
C LYS A 29 -10.12 -10.31 6.41
N GLN A 30 -9.09 -10.60 7.21
CA GLN A 30 -9.12 -10.37 8.65
C GLN A 30 -8.21 -9.19 8.97
N PHE A 31 -8.82 -8.04 9.29
CA PHE A 31 -8.14 -6.90 9.92
C PHE A 31 -7.60 -7.32 11.30
N ARG A 32 -6.50 -8.06 11.30
CA ARG A 32 -5.74 -8.34 12.50
C ARG A 32 -4.71 -7.22 12.64
N PRO A 33 -4.80 -6.35 13.66
CA PRO A 33 -3.82 -5.29 13.87
C PRO A 33 -2.39 -5.83 14.02
N LEU A 34 -2.24 -7.09 14.45
CA LEU A 34 -0.95 -7.78 14.51
C LEU A 34 -0.30 -8.01 13.12
N LEU A 35 -1.10 -8.18 12.05
CA LEU A 35 -0.63 -8.38 10.68
C LEU A 35 -0.36 -7.07 9.94
N LEU A 36 -0.93 -5.96 10.42
CA LEU A 36 -0.60 -4.61 9.94
C LEU A 36 0.83 -4.22 10.32
N LEU A 37 1.31 -4.70 11.47
CA LEU A 37 2.61 -4.36 12.06
C LEU A 37 3.81 -4.69 11.13
N PRO A 38 3.96 -5.90 10.58
CA PRO A 38 5.04 -6.20 9.64
C PRO A 38 4.93 -5.41 8.32
N SER A 39 3.71 -5.16 7.83
CA SER A 39 3.52 -4.37 6.60
C SER A 39 3.94 -2.91 6.79
N ALA A 40 3.64 -2.32 7.96
CA ALA A 40 4.04 -0.98 8.32
C ALA A 40 5.56 -0.88 8.47
N ILE A 41 6.21 -1.88 9.08
CA ILE A 41 7.67 -1.92 9.21
C ILE A 41 8.35 -1.95 7.83
N ILE A 42 7.88 -2.79 6.91
CA ILE A 42 8.45 -2.87 5.55
C ILE A 42 8.24 -1.56 4.80
N TRP A 43 7.07 -0.93 4.95
CA TRP A 43 6.78 0.37 4.33
C TRP A 43 7.67 1.49 4.89
N ILE A 44 7.87 1.55 6.21
CA ILE A 44 8.78 2.51 6.85
C ILE A 44 10.21 2.26 6.38
N ALA A 45 10.67 1.00 6.36
CA ALA A 45 12.01 0.64 5.91
C ALA A 45 12.26 1.06 4.45
N ALA A 46 11.29 0.84 3.55
CA ALA A 46 11.37 1.26 2.16
C ALA A 46 11.44 2.80 2.02
N THR A 47 10.66 3.53 2.83
CA THR A 47 10.63 5.00 2.81
C THR A 47 11.93 5.60 3.37
N VAL A 48 12.50 4.99 4.40
CA VAL A 48 13.80 5.38 4.98
C VAL A 48 14.96 5.04 4.04
N ALA A 49 14.89 3.93 3.31
CA ALA A 49 15.86 3.61 2.26
C ALA A 49 15.81 4.64 1.12
N MET A 50 14.61 5.06 0.70
CA MET A 50 14.45 6.12 -0.32
C MET A 50 15.02 7.47 0.14
N SER A 51 14.89 7.83 1.42
CA SER A 51 15.43 9.09 1.94
C SER A 51 16.96 9.09 2.01
N SER A 52 17.55 7.93 2.31
CA SER A 52 19.00 7.77 2.44
C SER A 52 19.72 7.67 1.10
N MET A 53 19.10 7.05 0.08
CA MET A 53 19.75 6.82 -1.22
C MET A 53 19.58 7.98 -2.20
N TYR A 54 18.57 8.84 -2.02
CA TYR A 54 18.22 9.85 -3.03
C TYR A 54 18.03 11.24 -2.44
N ASN A 55 16.88 11.50 -1.82
CA ASN A 55 16.54 12.80 -1.27
C ASN A 55 15.31 12.69 -0.35
N PRO A 56 15.18 13.53 0.69
CA PRO A 56 13.95 13.62 1.48
C PRO A 56 12.67 13.89 0.67
N ALA A 57 12.75 14.69 -0.40
CA ALA A 57 11.59 14.94 -1.28
C ALA A 57 11.11 13.68 -2.03
N ALA A 58 12.05 12.81 -2.40
CA ALA A 58 11.81 11.53 -3.05
C ALA A 58 11.10 10.53 -2.10
N ALA A 59 11.50 10.51 -0.83
CA ALA A 59 10.86 9.70 0.19
C ALA A 59 9.43 10.16 0.50
N MET A 60 9.18 11.48 0.57
CA MET A 60 7.84 12.03 0.79
C MET A 60 6.89 11.69 -0.35
N THR A 61 7.33 11.82 -1.60
CA THR A 61 6.51 11.50 -2.78
C THR A 61 6.27 10.01 -2.91
N GLY A 62 7.31 9.17 -2.80
CA GLY A 62 7.19 7.71 -2.88
C GLY A 62 6.35 7.12 -1.73
N GLY A 63 6.58 7.60 -0.50
CA GLY A 63 5.79 7.24 0.67
C GLY A 63 4.32 7.68 0.51
N GLY A 64 4.08 8.94 0.16
CA GLY A 64 2.74 9.49 -0.03
C GLY A 64 1.92 8.76 -1.09
N ILE A 65 2.52 8.49 -2.26
CA ILE A 65 1.86 7.73 -3.34
C ILE A 65 1.53 6.31 -2.88
N SER A 66 2.46 5.63 -2.22
CA SER A 66 2.26 4.25 -1.76
C SER A 66 1.17 4.16 -0.68
N LEU A 67 1.09 5.17 0.19
CA LEU A 67 0.08 5.25 1.25
C LEU A 67 -1.31 5.55 0.68
N LEU A 68 -1.40 6.48 -0.29
CA LEU A 68 -2.63 6.74 -1.05
C LEU A 68 -3.10 5.48 -1.80
N TRP A 69 -2.17 4.76 -2.44
CA TRP A 69 -2.47 3.53 -3.17
C TRP A 69 -2.99 2.41 -2.25
N GLY A 70 -2.30 2.17 -1.13
CA GLY A 70 -2.75 1.19 -0.13
C GLY A 70 -4.11 1.54 0.47
N SER A 71 -4.35 2.81 0.78
CA SER A 71 -5.63 3.29 1.30
C SER A 71 -6.76 3.12 0.27
N PHE A 72 -6.49 3.41 -1.00
CA PHE A 72 -7.45 3.19 -2.09
C PHE A 72 -7.82 1.71 -2.22
N LEU A 73 -6.84 0.80 -2.17
CA LEU A 73 -7.08 -0.63 -2.20
C LEU A 73 -7.86 -1.13 -0.98
N LEU A 74 -7.60 -0.58 0.21
CA LEU A 74 -8.36 -0.89 1.42
C LEU A 74 -9.84 -0.50 1.27
N LEU A 75 -10.11 0.71 0.76
CA LEU A 75 -11.47 1.18 0.46
C LEU A 75 -12.15 0.27 -0.57
N LEU A 76 -11.44 -0.09 -1.63
CA LEU A 76 -11.95 -0.99 -2.68
C LEU A 76 -12.31 -2.36 -2.09
N SER A 77 -11.42 -2.93 -1.27
CA SER A 77 -11.62 -4.21 -0.60
C SER A 77 -12.81 -4.19 0.36
N LEU A 78 -12.95 -3.12 1.14
CA LEU A 78 -14.12 -2.90 2.01
C LEU A 78 -15.41 -2.76 1.20
N PHE A 79 -15.38 -2.04 0.09
CA PHE A 79 -16.54 -1.88 -0.79
C PHE A 79 -16.99 -3.20 -1.40
N PHE A 80 -16.06 -3.99 -1.96
CA PHE A 80 -16.37 -5.32 -2.49
C PHE A 80 -16.78 -6.31 -1.40
N SER A 81 -16.18 -6.25 -0.21
CA SER A 81 -16.60 -7.08 0.92
C SER A 81 -18.01 -6.72 1.38
N GLY A 82 -18.34 -5.44 1.46
CA GLY A 82 -19.68 -4.94 1.78
C GLY A 82 -20.72 -5.35 0.72
N LEU A 83 -20.39 -5.24 -0.57
CA LEU A 83 -21.25 -5.71 -1.67
C LEU A 83 -21.50 -7.21 -1.58
N ARG A 84 -20.46 -8.00 -1.28
CA ARG A 84 -20.58 -9.45 -1.10
C ARG A 84 -21.48 -9.80 0.09
N GLU A 85 -21.35 -9.09 1.20
CA GLU A 85 -22.19 -9.24 2.39
C GLU A 85 -23.67 -8.94 2.08
N MET A 86 -23.93 -7.83 1.37
CA MET A 86 -25.29 -7.45 0.96
C MET A 86 -25.91 -8.43 -0.04
N THR A 87 -25.11 -8.90 -1.00
CA THR A 87 -25.55 -9.91 -1.98
C THR A 87 -25.88 -11.23 -1.27
N LYS A 88 -25.05 -11.65 -0.31
CA LYS A 88 -25.30 -12.86 0.49
C LYS A 88 -26.56 -12.71 1.36
N LYS A 89 -26.83 -11.54 1.93
CA LYS A 89 -28.07 -11.29 2.68
C LYS A 89 -29.33 -11.26 1.80
N ARG A 90 -29.24 -10.84 0.53
CA ARG A 90 -30.39 -10.80 -0.38
C ARG A 90 -30.64 -12.11 -1.15
N TYR A 91 -29.59 -12.85 -1.49
CA TYR A 91 -29.66 -14.02 -2.37
C TYR A 91 -29.19 -15.33 -1.72
N GLY A 92 -28.56 -15.29 -0.54
CA GLY A 92 -27.99 -16.47 0.14
C GLY A 92 -28.95 -17.21 1.08
N GLY A 93 -30.25 -17.07 0.86
CA GLY A 93 -31.31 -17.87 1.51
C GLY A 93 -31.76 -19.07 0.66
N LEU A 94 -30.86 -19.67 -0.11
CA LEU A 94 -31.04 -20.94 -0.83
C LEU A 94 -29.92 -21.90 -0.41
#